data_AF-A0A1X1B5Q2-F1
#
_entry.id   AF-A0A1X1B5Q2-F1
#
_cell.length_a   1.000
_cell.length_b   1.000
_cell.length_c   1.000
_cell.angle_alpha   90.00
_cell.angle_beta   90.00
_cell.angle_gamma   90.00
#
_symmetry.space_group_name_H-M   'P 1'
#
loop_
_entity.id
_entity.type
_entity.pdbx_description
1 polymer ?
#
loop_
_entity_poly.entity_id
_entity_poly.type
_entity_poly.pdbx_seq_one_letter_code
_entity_poly.pdbx_strand_id
1 'polypeptide(L)' 'MTVTNAPQFRSGATGLIPYRDLIVNLRNDDNYTPHTITSLIVGPGPNQDLRVEAAQRLLTVNGHDPTIVTPSKTPYKG' A
#
# COMPACT_ATOMS: atom_id res chain seq x y z
N MET A 1 18.52 -3.73 -32.06
CA MET A 1 18.71 -4.85 -31.12
C MET A 1 17.49 -4.90 -30.21
N THR A 2 16.58 -5.84 -30.45
CA THR A 2 15.36 -6.03 -29.66
C THR A 2 15.70 -6.91 -28.45
N VAL A 3 15.58 -6.36 -27.24
CA VAL A 3 15.76 -7.11 -26.00
C VAL A 3 14.43 -7.80 -25.69
N THR A 4 14.34 -9.09 -26.01
CA THR A 4 13.18 -9.92 -25.64
C THR A 4 13.30 -10.22 -24.14
N ASN A 5 12.64 -9.42 -23.30
CA ASN A 5 12.62 -9.65 -21.86
C ASN A 5 11.71 -10.85 -21.57
N ALA A 6 12.30 -12.04 -21.42
CA ALA A 6 11.53 -13.24 -21.08
C ALA A 6 10.97 -13.09 -19.65
N PRO A 7 9.65 -13.30 -19.44
CA PRO A 7 9.08 -13.19 -18.11
C PRO A 7 9.68 -14.24 -17.19
N GLN A 8 10.27 -13.78 -16.09
CA GLN A 8 10.72 -14.67 -15.02
C GLN A 8 9.50 -15.12 -14.21
N PHE A 9 9.55 -16.32 -13.62
CA PHE A 9 8.48 -16.86 -12.78
C PHE A 9 9.04 -17.55 -11.53
N ARG A 10 8.26 -17.58 -10.43
CA ARG A 10 8.54 -18.43 -9.26
C ARG A 10 7.48 -19.52 -9.11
N SER A 11 7.89 -20.68 -8.63
CA SER A 11 7.01 -21.77 -8.24
C SER A 11 6.36 -21.48 -6.88
N GLY A 12 5.04 -21.28 -6.83
CA GLY A 12 4.24 -21.18 -5.60
C GLY A 12 3.29 -22.36 -5.42
N ALA A 13 2.71 -22.51 -4.23
CA ALA A 13 1.86 -23.65 -3.84
C ALA A 13 0.62 -23.90 -4.72
N THR A 14 0.27 -22.95 -5.61
CA THR A 14 -0.89 -23.06 -6.51
C THR A 14 -0.65 -22.45 -7.91
N GLY A 15 0.60 -22.41 -8.40
CA GLY A 15 0.90 -22.03 -9.81
C GLY A 15 2.15 -21.16 -10.03
N LEU A 16 2.46 -20.88 -11.30
CA LEU A 16 3.49 -19.91 -11.72
C LEU A 16 2.99 -18.49 -11.43
N ILE A 17 3.67 -17.79 -10.54
CA ILE A 17 3.40 -16.37 -10.27
C ILE A 17 4.44 -15.55 -11.05
N PRO A 18 4.01 -14.69 -12.00
CA PRO A 18 4.95 -13.81 -12.70
C PRO A 18 5.56 -12.82 -11.71
N TYR A 19 6.86 -12.55 -11.85
CA TYR A 19 7.44 -11.40 -11.16
C TYR A 19 6.81 -10.14 -11.73
N ARG A 20 6.24 -9.31 -10.84
CA ARG A 20 5.78 -7.98 -11.20
C ARG A 20 6.74 -6.99 -10.56
N ASP A 21 7.47 -6.26 -11.39
CA ASP A 21 8.30 -5.17 -10.91
C ASP A 21 7.37 -4.11 -10.29
N LEU A 22 7.52 -3.92 -8.98
CA LEU A 22 6.79 -2.90 -8.22
C LEU A 22 7.74 -1.72 -8.02
N ILE A 23 7.47 -0.64 -8.75
CA ILE A 23 8.15 0.64 -8.56
C ILE A 23 7.43 1.37 -7.43
N VAL A 24 8.06 1.45 -6.27
CA VAL A 24 7.59 2.23 -5.13
C VAL A 24 8.33 3.56 -5.16
N ASN A 25 7.63 4.68 -5.36
CA ASN A 25 8.23 6.00 -5.27
C ASN A 25 8.61 6.24 -3.80
N LEU A 26 9.91 6.18 -3.50
CA LEU A 26 10.46 6.23 -2.14
C LEU A 26 10.87 7.64 -1.68
N ARG A 27 10.68 8.68 -2.50
CA ARG A 27 10.86 10.10 -2.14
C ARG A 27 10.35 11.02 -3.27
N ASN A 28 9.54 12.01 -2.92
CA ASN A 28 9.02 13.04 -3.82
C ASN A 28 9.73 14.37 -3.50
N ASP A 29 10.46 14.93 -4.45
CA ASP A 29 10.78 16.37 -4.46
C ASP A 29 10.05 17.12 -5.60
N ASP A 30 9.17 16.42 -6.34
CA ASP A 30 8.49 16.99 -7.50
C ASP A 30 6.96 16.94 -7.31
N ASN A 31 6.32 18.09 -7.47
CA ASN A 31 4.87 18.33 -7.31
C ASN A 31 3.95 17.55 -8.28
N TYR A 32 4.47 16.57 -9.03
CA TYR A 32 3.77 15.90 -10.13
C TYR A 32 3.80 14.37 -10.08
N THR A 33 4.37 13.74 -9.05
CA THR A 33 4.30 12.28 -8.91
C THR A 33 2.99 11.84 -8.22
N PRO A 34 2.20 10.93 -8.82
CA PRO A 34 0.99 10.41 -8.20
C PRO A 34 1.33 9.74 -6.86
N HIS A 35 0.50 9.99 -5.84
CA HIS A 35 0.68 9.43 -4.51
C HIS A 35 0.78 7.90 -4.57
N THR A 36 1.87 7.34 -4.04
CA THR A 36 2.11 5.89 -3.96
C THR A 36 0.98 5.17 -3.20
N ILE A 37 0.39 5.85 -2.21
CA ILE A 37 -0.73 5.37 -1.42
C ILE A 37 -1.88 6.35 -1.62
N THR A 38 -2.97 5.91 -2.23
CA THR A 38 -4.17 6.73 -2.48
C THR A 38 -5.27 6.51 -1.44
N SER A 39 -5.23 5.39 -0.71
CA SER A 39 -6.19 5.07 0.36
C SER A 39 -5.59 4.07 1.34
N LEU A 40 -5.86 4.27 2.64
CA LEU A 40 -5.49 3.34 3.71
C LEU A 40 -6.73 3.02 4.56
N ILE A 41 -7.19 1.76 4.52
CA ILE A 41 -8.36 1.31 5.27
C ILE A 41 -7.91 0.52 6.49
N VAL A 42 -8.27 0.99 7.68
CA VAL A 42 -7.94 0.31 8.95
C VAL A 42 -8.98 -0.74 9.24
N GLY A 43 -8.56 -2.00 9.29
CA GLY A 43 -9.43 -3.15 9.58
C GLY A 43 -10.16 -3.04 10.93
N PRO A 44 -11.32 -3.70 11.07
CA PRO A 44 -12.13 -3.61 12.27
C PRO A 44 -11.46 -4.27 13.48
N GLY A 45 -11.82 -3.85 14.68
CA GLY A 45 -11.31 -4.42 15.93
C GLY A 45 -11.55 -3.53 17.14
N PRO A 46 -11.23 -4.03 18.35
CA PRO A 46 -11.60 -3.40 19.61
C PRO A 46 -11.04 -1.98 19.80
N ASN A 47 -9.93 -1.67 19.11
CA ASN A 47 -9.23 -0.39 19.19
C ASN A 47 -9.06 0.24 17.80
N GLN A 48 -10.07 0.13 16.93
CA GLN A 48 -9.97 0.62 15.55
C GLN A 48 -9.62 2.11 15.48
N ASP A 49 -10.21 2.93 16.35
CA ASP A 49 -9.96 4.38 16.39
C ASP A 49 -8.50 4.72 16.71
N LEU A 50 -7.91 4.04 17.69
CA LEU A 50 -6.49 4.21 18.04
C LEU A 50 -5.57 3.79 16.88
N ARG A 51 -5.96 2.77 16.10
CA ARG A 51 -5.20 2.34 14.93
C ARG A 51 -5.33 3.32 13.76
N VAL A 52 -6.50 3.95 13.59
CA VAL A 52 -6.68 5.05 12.63
C VAL A 52 -5.78 6.21 13.00
N GLU A 53 -5.79 6.64 14.25
CA GLU A 53 -4.95 7.75 14.71
C GLU A 53 -3.44 7.43 14.54
N ALA A 54 -3.02 6.22 14.90
CA ALA A 54 -1.63 5.79 14.74
C ALA A 54 -1.21 5.79 13.26
N ALA A 55 -2.09 5.31 12.36
CA ALA A 55 -1.84 5.30 10.92
C ALA A 55 -1.78 6.72 10.33
N GLN A 56 -2.67 7.63 10.77
CA GLN A 56 -2.61 9.04 10.38
C GLN A 56 -1.29 9.69 10.79
N ARG A 57 -0.88 9.51 12.05
CA ARG A 57 0.42 10.01 12.55
C ARG A 57 1.59 9.44 11.75
N LEU A 58 1.54 8.15 11.42
CA LEU A 58 2.58 7.50 10.61
C LEU A 58 2.67 8.14 9.22
N LEU A 59 1.55 8.39 8.55
CA LEU A 59 1.55 9.05 7.25
C LEU A 59 2.09 10.49 7.34
N THR A 60 1.66 11.26 8.35
CA THR A 60 2.15 12.62 8.59
C THR A 60 3.67 12.65 8.76
N VAL A 61 4.24 11.76 9.58
CA VAL A 61 5.70 11.69 9.81
C VAL A 61 6.48 11.35 8.54
N ASN A 62 5.85 10.64 7.61
CA ASN A 62 6.46 10.23 6.33
C ASN A 62 6.12 11.17 5.17
N GLY A 63 5.48 12.32 5.42
CA GLY A 63 5.13 13.30 4.38
C GLY A 63 4.00 12.86 3.45
N HIS A 64 3.17 11.91 3.89
CA HIS A 64 1.98 11.47 3.18
C HIS A 64 0.74 12.18 3.72
N ASP A 65 -0.31 12.28 2.89
CA ASP A 65 -1.60 12.83 3.29
C ASP A 65 -2.28 11.90 4.32
N PRO A 66 -2.50 12.34 5.57
CA PRO A 66 -3.15 11.54 6.60
C PRO A 66 -4.66 11.40 6.38
N THR A 67 -5.29 12.23 5.54
CA THR A 67 -6.74 12.22 5.33
C THR A 67 -7.22 10.99 4.54
N ILE A 68 -6.29 10.28 3.89
CA ILE A 68 -6.58 9.04 3.15
C ILE A 68 -6.84 7.84 4.07
N VAL A 69 -6.62 7.99 5.38
CA VAL A 69 -6.84 6.94 6.39
C VAL A 69 -8.30 6.91 6.81
N THR A 70 -8.96 5.77 6.61
CA THR A 70 -10.36 5.59 6.98
C THR A 70 -10.58 4.28 7.74
N PRO A 71 -11.52 4.23 8.71
CA PRO A 71 -11.89 2.97 9.34
C PRO A 71 -12.70 2.11 8.37
N SER A 72 -12.44 0.80 8.39
CA SER A 72 -13.31 -0.18 7.76
C SER A 72 -14.69 -0.17 8.41
N LYS A 73 -15.74 -0.13 7.58
CA LYS A 73 -17.15 -0.24 7.99
C LYS A 73 -17.60 -1.68 8.24
N THR A 74 -16.72 -2.65 8.01
CA THR A 74 -17.04 -4.07 8.20
C THR A 74 -17.09 -4.36 9.70
N PRO A 75 -18.11 -5.06 10.23
CA PRO A 75 -18.14 -5.41 11.64
C PRO A 75 -16.96 -6.31 12.00
N TYR A 76 -16.39 -6.09 13.18
CA TYR A 76 -15.36 -6.97 13.71
C TYR A 76 -15.97 -8.35 13.99
N LYS A 77 -15.45 -9.39 13.34
CA LYS A 77 -15.73 -10.79 13.66
C LYS A 77 -14.54 -11.32 14.47
N GLY A 78 -14.62 -11.14 15.78
CA GLY A 78 -13.67 -11.68 16.75
C GLY A 78 -14.01 -13.10 17.15
#